data_AF-G8BWW9-F1
#
_entry.id   AF-G8BWW9-F1
#
_cell.length_a   1.000
_cell.length_b   1.000
_cell.length_c   1.000
_cell.angle_alpha   90.00
_cell.angle_beta   90.00
_cell.angle_gamma   90.00
#
_symmetry.space_group_name_H-M   'P 1'
#
loop_
_entity.id
_entity.type
_entity.pdbx_description
1 polymer ?
#
loop_
_entity_poly.entity_id
_entity_poly.type
_entity_poly.pdbx_seq_one_letter_code
_entity_poly.pdbx_strand_id
1 'polypeptide(L)'
;MSLMNKRNVRILSITGLLLFVVFLFVQNDNWLLESVVSDSSASAPSRTAERVRNNEAPRPIVGGSSSGKFDPAQEYINIMEMAPVVLFSKTFCPYCKRLKKLLADNYRFSPDIKIIELDKHPNGDELFSYIKQQTSHTTVPNLIVNGKSLGGFDSIKKLQDDKLVEQTIQKDSDFSVIVSSKDAAPKPNKK
;
A
#
# COMPACT_ATOMS: atom_id res chain seq x y z
N MET A 1 6.31 -23.06 -51.36
CA MET A 1 5.49 -22.11 -50.56
C MET A 1 4.64 -22.95 -49.61
N SER A 2 5.09 -23.12 -48.37
CA SER A 2 4.53 -24.11 -47.43
C SER A 2 3.12 -23.69 -46.98
N LEU A 3 2.12 -24.52 -47.28
CA LEU A 3 0.73 -24.33 -46.85
C LEU A 3 0.61 -24.73 -45.37
N MET A 4 0.96 -23.81 -44.47
CA MET A 4 0.67 -23.98 -43.05
C MET A 4 -0.85 -23.92 -42.83
N ASN A 5 -1.42 -25.04 -42.36
CA ASN A 5 -2.83 -25.20 -42.03
C ASN A 5 -3.25 -24.17 -40.96
N LYS A 6 -4.40 -23.50 -41.16
CA LYS A 6 -4.94 -22.47 -40.24
C LYS A 6 -5.06 -22.95 -38.79
N ARG A 7 -5.25 -24.25 -38.57
CA ARG A 7 -5.26 -24.85 -37.21
C ARG A 7 -3.88 -24.83 -36.56
N ASN A 8 -2.82 -25.05 -37.33
CA ASN A 8 -1.43 -25.07 -36.83
C ASN A 8 -0.94 -23.66 -36.49
N VAL A 9 -1.40 -22.65 -37.25
CA VAL A 9 -1.11 -21.23 -36.97
C VAL A 9 -1.72 -20.79 -35.64
N ARG A 10 -2.97 -21.22 -35.36
CA ARG A 10 -3.63 -20.93 -34.08
C ARG A 10 -2.93 -21.61 -32.90
N ILE A 11 -2.51 -22.86 -33.07
CA ILE A 11 -1.78 -23.61 -32.05
C ILE A 11 -0.44 -22.92 -31.74
N LEU A 12 0.35 -22.56 -32.76
CA LEU A 12 1.61 -21.84 -32.55
C LEU A 12 1.43 -20.49 -31.83
N SER A 13 0.37 -19.74 -32.17
CA SER A 13 0.07 -18.45 -31.55
C SER A 13 -0.32 -18.61 -30.08
N ILE A 14 -1.13 -19.62 -29.74
CA ILE A 14 -1.55 -19.88 -28.36
C ILE A 14 -0.39 -20.38 -27.51
N THR A 15 0.41 -21.32 -28.04
CA THR A 15 1.61 -21.80 -27.33
C THR A 15 2.64 -20.68 -27.14
N GLY A 16 2.80 -19.80 -28.13
CA GLY A 16 3.67 -18.63 -28.02
C GLY A 16 3.20 -17.64 -26.95
N LEU A 17 1.89 -17.36 -26.90
CA LEU A 17 1.30 -16.49 -25.88
C LEU A 17 1.46 -17.08 -24.47
N LEU A 18 1.20 -18.38 -24.30
CA LEU A 18 1.38 -19.06 -23.01
C LEU A 18 2.84 -19.05 -22.55
N LEU A 19 3.79 -19.32 -23.45
CA LEU A 19 5.22 -19.24 -23.13
C LEU A 19 5.64 -17.81 -22.78
N PHE A 20 5.09 -16.80 -23.47
CA PHE A 20 5.36 -15.39 -23.16
C PHE A 20 4.80 -14.97 -21.80
N VAL A 21 3.58 -15.39 -21.45
CA VAL A 21 2.98 -15.11 -20.13
C VAL A 21 3.77 -15.81 -19.01
N VAL A 22 4.17 -17.07 -19.20
CA VAL A 22 5.03 -17.78 -18.24
C VAL A 22 6.39 -17.08 -18.10
N PHE A 23 6.97 -16.58 -19.20
CA PHE A 23 8.21 -15.82 -19.16
C PHE A 23 8.07 -14.49 -18.39
N LEU A 24 6.95 -13.77 -18.56
CA LEU A 24 6.68 -12.56 -17.78
C LEU A 24 6.51 -12.86 -16.27
N PHE A 25 5.89 -13.98 -15.91
CA PHE A 25 5.81 -14.43 -14.52
C PHE A 25 7.19 -14.78 -13.96
N VAL A 26 8.02 -15.51 -14.71
CA VAL A 26 9.40 -15.86 -14.29
C VAL A 26 10.30 -14.62 -14.17
N GLN A 27 10.13 -13.62 -15.04
CA GLN A 27 10.86 -12.35 -14.92
C GLN A 27 10.39 -11.50 -13.73
N ASN A 28 9.10 -11.59 -13.37
CA ASN A 28 8.58 -10.91 -12.19
C ASN A 28 9.12 -11.50 -10.88
N ASP A 29 9.46 -12.80 -10.87
CA ASP A 29 9.92 -13.52 -9.66
C ASP A 29 11.46 -13.54 -9.49
N ASN A 30 12.24 -12.92 -10.39
CA ASN A 30 13.71 -12.93 -10.33
C ASN A 30 14.35 -11.54 -10.35
N TRP A 31 13.71 -10.55 -9.72
CA TRP A 31 14.37 -9.32 -9.30
C TRP A 31 14.81 -9.45 -7.84
N LEU A 32 16.02 -9.95 -7.63
CA LEU A 32 16.95 -9.65 -6.52
C LEU A 32 18.02 -10.74 -6.54
N LEU A 33 19.18 -10.43 -7.14
CA LEU A 33 20.54 -10.81 -6.69
C LEU A 33 21.56 -10.51 -7.80
N GLU A 34 21.74 -9.23 -8.14
CA GLU A 34 22.97 -8.80 -8.81
C GLU A 34 23.33 -7.36 -8.40
N SER A 35 23.55 -7.15 -7.11
CA SER A 35 24.20 -5.93 -6.62
C SER A 35 25.35 -6.19 -5.64
N VAL A 36 25.79 -7.45 -5.51
CA VAL A 36 26.91 -7.82 -4.64
C VAL A 36 27.86 -8.71 -5.44
N VAL A 37 28.72 -8.10 -6.25
CA VAL A 37 30.15 -8.38 -6.42
C VAL A 37 30.62 -7.51 -7.61
N SER A 38 31.22 -6.36 -7.32
CA SER A 38 32.19 -5.71 -8.20
C SER A 38 33.03 -4.78 -7.34
N ASP A 39 33.92 -5.38 -6.57
CA ASP A 39 35.09 -4.70 -6.04
C ASP A 39 36.30 -5.35 -6.71
N SER A 40 36.99 -4.61 -7.58
CA SER A 40 38.43 -4.79 -7.86
C SER A 40 38.96 -3.69 -8.80
N SER A 41 39.80 -2.84 -8.19
CA SER A 41 41.07 -2.30 -8.71
C SER A 41 41.08 -1.43 -9.98
N ALA A 42 41.43 -0.14 -9.82
CA ALA A 42 42.63 0.46 -10.44
C ALA A 42 42.88 1.93 -10.01
N SER A 43 44.09 2.16 -9.50
CA SER A 43 45.00 3.33 -9.62
C SER A 43 44.51 4.79 -9.55
N ALA A 44 45.18 5.55 -8.67
CA ALA A 44 45.17 7.01 -8.51
C ALA A 44 45.51 7.81 -9.80
N PRO A 45 45.19 9.12 -9.86
CA PRO A 45 46.14 10.12 -9.35
C PRO A 45 45.55 11.38 -8.66
N SER A 46 46.45 12.01 -7.91
CA SER A 46 46.46 13.32 -7.23
C SER A 46 45.80 14.51 -7.97
N ARG A 47 45.04 15.36 -7.26
CA ARG A 47 45.31 16.81 -7.00
C ARG A 47 44.10 17.59 -6.42
N THR A 48 44.44 18.42 -5.42
CA THR A 48 43.86 19.73 -5.03
C THR A 48 42.40 19.87 -4.54
N ALA A 49 42.29 20.10 -3.22
CA ALA A 49 41.55 21.15 -2.52
C ALA A 49 40.12 21.55 -2.99
N GLU A 50 39.09 21.18 -2.23
CA GLU A 50 37.84 21.96 -2.14
C GLU A 50 37.08 21.67 -0.82
N ARG A 51 37.14 22.64 0.09
CA ARG A 51 36.09 23.17 0.98
C ARG A 51 34.90 22.28 1.41
N VAL A 52 34.85 22.00 2.71
CA VAL A 52 33.72 21.44 3.48
C VAL A 52 32.41 22.23 3.29
N ARG A 53 31.35 21.54 2.88
CA ARG A 53 29.94 21.92 3.10
C ARG A 53 29.07 20.65 3.10
N ASN A 54 28.83 20.08 4.28
CA ASN A 54 27.95 18.91 4.44
C ASN A 54 26.52 19.40 4.73
N ASN A 55 25.65 19.32 3.73
CA ASN A 55 24.20 19.27 3.88
C ASN A 55 23.71 18.13 2.98
N GLU A 56 23.61 16.92 3.51
CA GLU A 56 22.84 15.83 2.89
C GLU A 56 22.28 14.95 4.01
N ALA A 57 20.97 14.77 3.99
CA ALA A 57 20.25 13.97 4.97
C ALA A 57 20.70 12.49 4.90
N PRO A 58 20.86 11.77 6.03
CA PRO A 58 21.26 10.37 6.00
C PRO A 58 20.15 9.51 5.35
N ARG A 59 20.51 8.78 4.29
CA ARG A 59 19.70 7.65 3.78
C ARG A 59 19.82 6.48 4.77
N PRO A 60 18.74 5.76 5.10
CA PRO A 60 18.80 4.71 6.11
C PRO A 60 19.59 3.51 5.57
N ILE A 61 20.68 3.18 6.27
CA ILE A 61 21.49 1.97 6.10
C ILE A 61 20.68 0.81 6.68
N VAL A 62 20.45 -0.24 5.88
CA VAL A 62 19.82 -1.49 6.32
C VAL A 62 20.86 -2.39 7.01
N GLY A 63 20.48 -2.95 8.17
CA GLY A 63 21.11 -4.15 8.72
C GLY A 63 21.83 -3.94 10.05
N GLY A 64 21.13 -4.19 11.17
CA GLY A 64 21.73 -4.24 12.49
C GLY A 64 20.71 -4.48 13.60
N SER A 65 20.44 -5.75 13.90
CA SER A 65 19.71 -6.18 15.09
C SER A 65 20.35 -5.58 16.33
N SER A 66 19.68 -4.60 16.96
CA SER A 66 20.08 -4.04 18.24
C SER A 66 18.87 -3.93 19.16
N SER A 67 19.05 -4.42 20.37
CA SER A 67 18.27 -4.16 21.58
C SER A 67 17.29 -2.96 21.51
N GLY A 68 16.03 -3.26 21.24
CA GLY A 68 14.88 -2.80 22.03
C GLY A 68 14.39 -1.35 21.88
N LYS A 69 14.59 -0.67 20.76
CA LYS A 69 13.89 0.60 20.47
C LYS A 69 12.78 0.38 19.44
N PHE A 70 11.60 0.94 19.68
CA PHE A 70 10.50 0.89 18.72
C PHE A 70 10.89 1.65 17.45
N ASP A 71 10.68 1.03 16.29
CA ASP A 71 10.85 1.65 14.98
C ASP A 71 9.45 1.86 14.37
N PRO A 72 8.93 3.11 14.37
CA PRO A 72 7.60 3.38 13.81
C PRO A 72 7.55 3.21 12.29
N ALA A 73 8.69 3.35 11.59
CA ALA A 73 8.74 3.16 10.14
C ALA A 73 8.57 1.69 9.78
N GLN A 74 9.32 0.81 10.46
CA GLN A 74 9.18 -0.63 10.27
C GLN A 74 7.78 -1.12 10.65
N GLU A 75 7.22 -0.65 11.76
CA GLU A 75 5.86 -1.04 12.16
C GLU A 75 4.80 -0.56 11.16
N TYR A 76 4.95 0.64 10.60
CA TYR A 76 4.07 1.12 9.54
C TYR A 76 4.11 0.20 8.31
N ILE A 77 5.30 -0.20 7.87
CA ILE A 77 5.47 -1.14 6.75
C ILE A 77 4.80 -2.47 7.06
N ASN A 78 5.06 -3.05 8.25
CA ASN A 78 4.44 -4.31 8.69
C ASN A 78 2.90 -4.22 8.62
N ILE A 79 2.32 -3.10 9.07
CA ILE A 79 0.87 -2.88 9.03
C ILE A 79 0.35 -2.78 7.58
N MET A 80 1.06 -2.09 6.69
CA MET A 80 0.67 -1.97 5.28
C MET A 80 0.75 -3.32 4.54
N GLU A 81 1.63 -4.22 4.97
CA GLU A 81 1.72 -5.59 4.42
C GLU A 81 0.58 -6.50 4.89
N MET A 82 -0.09 -6.18 6.02
CA MET A 82 -1.20 -7.00 6.51
C MET A 82 -2.45 -6.94 5.62
N ALA A 83 -2.72 -5.78 5.00
CA ALA A 83 -3.86 -5.58 4.11
C ALA A 83 -3.69 -4.33 3.23
N PRO A 84 -4.22 -4.34 2.00
CA PRO A 84 -4.21 -3.17 1.12
C PRO A 84 -5.10 -2.03 1.62
N VAL A 85 -6.09 -2.32 2.49
CA VAL A 85 -6.96 -1.32 3.12
C VAL A 85 -6.76 -1.36 4.63
N VAL A 86 -6.23 -0.27 5.18
CA VAL A 86 -5.94 -0.13 6.61
C VAL A 86 -6.69 1.07 7.17
N LEU A 87 -7.39 0.89 8.28
CA LEU A 87 -8.05 1.97 9.03
C LEU A 87 -7.31 2.21 10.34
N PHE A 88 -6.62 3.35 10.44
CA PHE A 88 -6.09 3.83 11.71
C PHE A 88 -7.21 4.49 12.52
N SER A 89 -7.34 4.05 13.76
CA SER A 89 -8.47 4.34 14.63
C SER A 89 -8.05 4.61 16.07
N LYS A 90 -8.99 5.08 16.90
CA LYS A 90 -8.89 5.06 18.36
C LYS A 90 -10.22 4.63 18.96
N THR A 91 -10.20 3.80 20.00
CA THR A 91 -11.43 3.17 20.51
C THR A 91 -12.45 4.16 21.09
N PHE A 92 -11.97 5.25 21.70
CA PHE A 92 -12.81 6.30 22.27
C PHE A 92 -13.32 7.31 21.24
N CYS A 93 -12.77 7.35 20.03
CA CYS A 93 -13.08 8.40 19.05
C CYS A 93 -14.48 8.20 18.41
N PRO A 94 -15.39 9.18 18.49
CA PRO A 94 -16.73 9.06 17.92
C PRO A 94 -16.73 9.00 16.38
N TYR A 95 -15.85 9.75 15.71
CA TYR A 95 -15.72 9.70 14.24
C TYR A 95 -15.18 8.35 13.77
N CYS A 96 -14.29 7.73 14.54
CA CYS A 96 -13.81 6.37 14.27
C CYS A 96 -14.95 5.35 14.31
N LYS A 97 -15.82 5.42 15.34
CA LYS A 97 -16.99 4.56 15.44
C LYS A 97 -17.95 4.75 14.27
N ARG A 98 -18.19 6.01 13.88
CA ARG A 98 -19.05 6.34 12.73
C ARG A 98 -18.49 5.82 11.42
N LEU A 99 -17.19 5.97 11.17
CA LEU A 99 -16.57 5.46 9.94
C LEU A 99 -16.59 3.92 9.89
N LYS A 100 -16.24 3.26 11.00
CA LYS A 100 -16.33 1.79 11.09
C LYS A 100 -17.74 1.28 10.77
N LYS A 101 -18.76 1.92 11.35
CA LYS A 101 -20.16 1.59 11.07
C LYS A 101 -20.54 1.85 9.61
N LEU A 102 -20.17 3.01 9.07
CA LEU A 102 -20.43 3.36 7.67
C LEU A 102 -19.86 2.31 6.72
N LEU A 103 -18.59 1.94 6.88
CA LEU A 103 -17.93 0.94 6.04
C LEU A 103 -18.58 -0.45 6.22
N ALA A 104 -18.82 -0.87 7.46
CA ALA A 104 -19.40 -2.18 7.76
C ALA A 104 -20.84 -2.33 7.27
N ASP A 105 -21.68 -1.29 7.40
CA ASP A 105 -23.10 -1.37 7.03
C ASP A 105 -23.29 -1.30 5.51
N ASN A 106 -22.46 -0.54 4.79
CA ASN A 106 -22.71 -0.19 3.40
C ASN A 106 -21.79 -0.91 2.39
N TYR A 107 -20.70 -1.53 2.83
CA TYR A 107 -19.71 -2.11 1.90
C TYR A 107 -19.22 -3.49 2.32
N ARG A 108 -18.82 -4.28 1.34
CA ARG A 108 -18.03 -5.52 1.48
C ARG A 108 -16.66 -5.29 0.84
N PHE A 109 -15.61 -5.71 1.52
CA PHE A 109 -14.24 -5.61 1.06
C PHE A 109 -13.67 -7.01 0.88
N SER A 110 -12.87 -7.21 -0.15
CA SER A 110 -12.05 -8.41 -0.34
C SER A 110 -10.70 -7.97 -0.91
N PRO A 111 -9.60 -8.11 -0.15
CA PRO A 111 -9.52 -8.60 1.24
C PRO A 111 -10.17 -7.65 2.26
N ASP A 112 -10.40 -8.16 3.48
CA ASP A 112 -11.00 -7.38 4.58
C ASP A 112 -10.15 -6.18 5.00
N ILE A 113 -10.81 -5.14 5.53
CA ILE A 113 -10.12 -3.97 6.09
C ILE A 113 -9.38 -4.35 7.38
N LYS A 114 -8.09 -4.00 7.47
CA LYS A 114 -7.35 -4.09 8.73
C LYS A 114 -7.59 -2.85 9.58
N ILE A 115 -8.10 -3.03 10.80
CA ILE A 115 -8.31 -1.92 11.75
C ILE A 115 -7.18 -1.92 12.78
N ILE A 116 -6.51 -0.77 12.93
CA ILE A 116 -5.45 -0.56 13.92
C ILE A 116 -5.92 0.47 14.94
N GLU A 117 -6.16 0.02 16.17
CA GLU A 117 -6.54 0.88 17.30
C GLU A 117 -5.27 1.44 17.97
N LEU A 118 -4.90 2.68 17.61
CA LEU A 118 -3.63 3.29 18.04
C LEU A 118 -3.56 3.47 19.56
N ASP A 119 -4.69 3.68 20.24
CA ASP A 119 -4.75 3.79 21.71
C ASP A 119 -4.50 2.45 22.43
N LYS A 120 -4.53 1.33 21.70
CA LYS A 120 -4.20 -0.01 22.22
C LYS A 120 -2.82 -0.49 21.80
N HIS A 121 -2.16 0.24 20.89
CA HIS A 121 -0.82 -0.09 20.45
C HIS A 121 0.20 0.40 21.50
N PRO A 122 1.17 -0.43 21.94
CA PRO A 122 2.12 -0.06 23.00
C PRO A 122 2.88 1.24 22.73
N ASN A 123 3.18 1.49 21.45
CA ASN A 123 3.87 2.70 20.98
C ASN A 123 2.97 3.56 20.09
N GLY A 124 1.67 3.62 20.40
CA GLY A 124 0.64 4.21 19.54
C GLY A 124 0.88 5.67 19.18
N ASP A 125 1.42 6.49 20.07
CA ASP A 125 1.67 7.91 19.82
C ASP A 125 2.88 8.16 18.89
N GLU A 126 3.94 7.35 19.03
CA GLU A 126 5.10 7.38 18.13
C GLU A 126 4.69 6.91 16.73
N LEU A 127 3.95 5.80 16.66
CA LEU A 127 3.39 5.30 15.40
C LEU A 127 2.45 6.33 14.75
N PHE A 128 1.56 6.96 15.53
CA PHE A 128 0.66 7.99 15.02
C PHE A 128 1.43 9.19 14.47
N SER A 129 2.50 9.62 15.15
CA SER A 129 3.34 10.73 14.68
C SER A 129 4.00 10.41 13.34
N TYR A 130 4.46 9.18 13.14
CA TYR A 130 4.99 8.72 11.86
C TYR A 130 3.92 8.67 10.77
N ILE A 131 2.73 8.12 11.06
CA ILE A 131 1.60 8.08 10.12
C ILE A 131 1.24 9.49 9.63
N LYS A 132 1.20 10.49 10.52
CA LYS A 132 0.94 11.90 10.12
C LYS A 132 1.94 12.40 9.09
N GLN A 133 3.23 12.08 9.27
CA GLN A 133 4.28 12.50 8.36
C GLN A 133 4.14 11.81 7.00
N GLN A 134 3.86 10.50 6.99
CA GLN A 134 3.72 9.73 5.74
C GLN A 134 2.48 10.13 4.95
N THR A 135 1.35 10.37 5.61
CA THR A 135 0.06 10.55 4.92
C THR A 135 -0.40 12.01 4.86
N SER A 136 0.32 12.93 5.50
CA SER A 136 -0.10 14.34 5.70
C SER A 136 -1.48 14.50 6.36
N HIS A 137 -1.99 13.46 7.02
CA HIS A 137 -3.30 13.46 7.65
C HIS A 137 -3.14 13.46 9.17
N THR A 138 -3.65 14.49 9.84
CA THR A 138 -3.30 14.80 11.23
C THR A 138 -4.24 14.22 12.28
N THR A 139 -5.30 13.53 11.86
CA THR A 139 -6.40 13.07 12.73
C THR A 139 -6.70 11.57 12.59
N VAL A 140 -7.47 11.02 13.54
CA VAL A 140 -8.15 9.74 13.38
C VAL A 140 -9.66 9.99 13.23
N PRO A 141 -10.40 9.17 12.45
CA PRO A 141 -9.91 8.03 11.68
C PRO A 141 -9.10 8.45 10.44
N ASN A 142 -8.24 7.55 9.95
CA ASN A 142 -7.55 7.70 8.68
C ASN A 142 -7.62 6.38 7.91
N LEU A 143 -8.34 6.35 6.77
CA LEU A 143 -8.45 5.19 5.89
C LEU A 143 -7.35 5.25 4.83
N ILE A 144 -6.50 4.23 4.80
CA ILE A 144 -5.38 4.07 3.88
C ILE A 144 -5.72 3.00 2.85
N VAL A 145 -5.41 3.28 1.58
CA VAL A 145 -5.46 2.33 0.47
C VAL A 145 -4.10 2.33 -0.20
N ASN A 146 -3.42 1.17 -0.23
CA ASN A 146 -2.06 1.02 -0.78
C ASN A 146 -1.09 2.14 -0.35
N GLY A 147 -1.05 2.42 0.96
CA GLY A 147 -0.18 3.44 1.55
C GLY A 147 -0.62 4.90 1.35
N LYS A 148 -1.70 5.17 0.60
CA LYS A 148 -2.25 6.52 0.38
C LYS A 148 -3.45 6.77 1.26
N SER A 149 -3.50 7.95 1.88
CA SER A 149 -4.65 8.37 2.69
C SER A 149 -5.84 8.74 1.82
N LEU A 150 -6.95 8.04 2.00
CA LEU A 150 -8.28 8.40 1.50
C LEU A 150 -9.01 9.38 2.44
N GLY A 151 -8.47 9.59 3.64
CA GLY A 151 -8.91 10.59 4.60
C GLY A 151 -9.75 10.03 5.76
N GLY A 152 -10.43 10.95 6.45
CA GLY A 152 -11.22 10.66 7.63
C GLY A 152 -12.70 10.44 7.33
N PHE A 153 -13.54 10.48 8.38
CA PHE A 153 -14.98 10.21 8.24
C PHE A 153 -15.67 11.11 7.22
N ASP A 154 -15.41 12.42 7.25
CA ASP A 154 -16.09 13.37 6.35
C ASP A 154 -15.71 13.15 4.89
N SER A 155 -14.45 12.83 4.62
CA SER A 155 -13.96 12.48 3.28
C SER A 155 -14.68 11.25 2.72
N ILE A 156 -14.75 10.17 3.50
CA ILE A 156 -15.41 8.94 3.06
C ILE A 156 -16.92 9.12 2.96
N LYS A 157 -17.52 9.88 3.87
CA LYS A 157 -18.95 10.20 3.83
C LYS A 157 -19.30 10.98 2.57
N LYS A 158 -18.46 11.95 2.17
CA LYS A 158 -18.63 12.67 0.91
C LYS A 158 -18.54 11.73 -0.30
N LEU A 159 -17.53 10.86 -0.35
CA LEU A 159 -17.41 9.85 -1.40
C LEU A 159 -18.63 8.93 -1.45
N GLN A 160 -19.22 8.57 -0.32
CA GLN A 160 -20.44 7.76 -0.27
C GLN A 160 -21.64 8.53 -0.83
N ASP A 161 -21.81 9.80 -0.45
CA ASP A 161 -22.90 10.64 -0.95
C ASP A 161 -22.80 10.84 -2.47
N ASP A 162 -21.57 10.98 -2.97
CA ASP A 162 -21.26 11.10 -4.40
C ASP A 162 -21.28 9.74 -5.13
N LYS A 163 -21.48 8.62 -4.41
CA LYS A 163 -21.43 7.23 -4.91
C LYS A 163 -20.09 6.85 -5.57
N LEU A 164 -18.99 7.43 -5.10
CA LEU A 164 -17.64 7.25 -5.63
C LEU A 164 -16.76 6.29 -4.83
N VAL A 165 -17.18 5.81 -3.65
CA VAL A 165 -16.36 4.95 -2.79
C VAL A 165 -15.79 3.74 -3.54
N GLU A 166 -16.62 3.03 -4.30
CA GLU A 166 -16.17 1.83 -5.03
C GLU A 166 -15.12 2.18 -6.09
N GLN A 167 -15.42 3.18 -6.92
CA GLN A 167 -14.54 3.61 -8.00
C GLN A 167 -13.19 4.14 -7.45
N THR A 168 -13.22 4.95 -6.39
CA THR A 168 -12.01 5.52 -5.82
C THR A 168 -11.12 4.44 -5.20
N ILE A 169 -11.69 3.51 -4.43
CA ILE A 169 -10.90 2.44 -3.80
C ILE A 169 -10.37 1.46 -4.84
N GLN A 170 -11.15 1.09 -5.85
CA GLN A 170 -10.67 0.23 -6.94
C GLN A 170 -9.52 0.89 -7.70
N LYS A 171 -9.63 2.18 -8.01
CA LYS A 171 -8.57 2.93 -8.68
C LYS A 171 -7.31 3.04 -7.82
N ASP A 172 -7.45 3.41 -6.55
CA ASP A 172 -6.30 3.66 -5.66
C ASP A 172 -5.63 2.36 -5.18
N SER A 173 -6.34 1.24 -5.28
CA SER A 173 -5.79 -0.10 -4.99
C SER A 173 -5.20 -0.80 -6.21
N ASP A 174 -5.10 -0.14 -7.37
CA ASP A 174 -4.73 -0.77 -8.64
C ASP A 174 -5.56 -2.05 -8.91
N PHE A 175 -6.86 -1.99 -8.59
CA PHE A 175 -7.85 -3.07 -8.69
C PHE A 175 -7.56 -4.33 -7.86
N SER A 176 -6.58 -4.28 -6.94
CA SER A 176 -6.29 -5.38 -6.01
C SER A 176 -7.35 -5.54 -4.91
N VAL A 177 -8.18 -4.51 -4.68
CA VAL A 177 -9.27 -4.54 -3.70
C VAL A 177 -10.61 -4.59 -4.41
N ILE A 178 -11.38 -5.63 -4.13
CA ILE A 178 -12.79 -5.71 -4.53
C ILE A 178 -13.62 -5.06 -3.43
N VAL A 179 -14.30 -3.98 -3.79
CA VAL A 179 -15.28 -3.32 -2.93
C VAL A 179 -16.64 -3.33 -3.62
N SER A 180 -17.68 -3.72 -2.90
CA SER A 180 -19.06 -3.73 -3.39
C SER A 180 -20.00 -3.16 -2.33
N SER A 181 -20.94 -2.32 -2.76
CA SER A 181 -22.01 -1.86 -1.90
C SER A 181 -22.90 -3.02 -1.47
N LYS A 182 -23.30 -2.99 -0.20
CA LYS A 182 -24.40 -3.80 0.30
C LYS A 182 -25.66 -3.07 -0.12
N ASP A 183 -26.53 -3.71 -0.90
CA ASP A 183 -27.82 -3.14 -1.24
C ASP A 183 -28.46 -2.57 0.03
N ALA A 184 -28.82 -1.28 -0.02
CA ALA A 184 -29.32 -0.58 1.14
C ALA A 184 -30.61 -1.28 1.60
N ALA A 185 -30.61 -1.82 2.81
CA ALA A 185 -31.87 -2.12 3.48
C ALA A 185 -32.70 -0.82 3.48
N PRO A 186 -33.99 -0.88 3.10
CA PRO A 186 -34.84 0.32 3.05
C PRO A 186 -34.77 1.02 4.40
N LYS A 187 -34.35 2.29 4.39
CA LYS A 187 -34.28 3.08 5.63
C LYS A 187 -35.68 3.09 6.26
N PRO A 188 -35.83 2.77 7.55
CA PRO A 188 -37.12 2.93 8.21
C PRO A 188 -37.52 4.41 8.11
N ASN A 189 -38.69 4.67 7.53
CA ASN A 189 -39.27 6.01 7.49
C ASN A 189 -39.31 6.55 8.92
N LYS A 190 -38.64 7.68 9.16
CA LYS A 190 -38.89 8.48 10.36
C LYS A 190 -40.33 8.99 10.24
N LYS A 191 -41.23 8.38 11.01
CA LYS A 191 -42.57 8.93 11.28
C LYS A 191 -42.45 10.14 12.21
#